data_AF-A0A401USS8-F1
#
_entry.id   AF-A0A401USS8-F1
#
_cell.length_a   1.000
_cell.length_b   1.000
_cell.length_c   1.000
_cell.angle_alpha   90.00
_cell.angle_beta   90.00
_cell.angle_gamma   90.00
#
_symmetry.space_group_name_H-M   'P 1'
#
loop_
_entity.id
_entity.type
_entity.pdbx_description
1 polymer ?
#
loop_
_entity_poly.entity_id
_entity_poly.type
_entity_poly.pdbx_seq_one_letter_code
_entity_poly.pdbx_strand_id
1 'polypeptide(L)'
;MKTMIGYNGINIFNVLSEKDFGIDSKLYLVDCGDNFYAYGTMKDLQSLFFVPVNQCGTKEKVLNHCNSIAELCRKNIQKYNKELISNKTKGWGLLIEHEQKQLNALTNFANILIT
;
A
#
# COMPACT_ATOMS: atom_id res chain seq x y z
N MET A 1 -18.29 -3.47 9.73
CA MET A 1 -16.93 -2.91 9.66
C MET A 1 -15.97 -4.01 10.09
N LYS A 2 -14.94 -4.32 9.31
CA LYS A 2 -13.96 -5.37 9.64
C LYS A 2 -12.88 -4.77 10.54
N THR A 3 -12.44 -5.49 11.56
CA THR A 3 -11.39 -5.05 12.48
C THR A 3 -10.14 -5.90 12.34
N MET A 4 -8.99 -5.31 12.68
CA MET A 4 -7.69 -5.97 12.72
C MET A 4 -7.09 -5.79 14.12
N ILE A 5 -6.53 -6.86 14.66
CA ILE A 5 -5.80 -6.81 15.92
C ILE A 5 -4.35 -6.46 15.61
N GLY A 6 -3.85 -5.36 16.19
CA GLY A 6 -2.46 -4.93 16.10
C GLY A 6 -1.52 -5.71 17.02
N TYR A 7 -0.32 -5.18 17.27
CA TYR A 7 0.70 -5.84 18.07
C TYR A 7 0.19 -6.30 19.45
N ASN A 8 0.42 -7.58 19.78
CA ASN A 8 0.08 -8.23 21.06
C ASN A 8 -1.38 -8.10 21.54
N GLY A 9 -2.34 -7.86 20.64
CA GLY A 9 -3.73 -7.71 21.07
C GLY A 9 -4.06 -6.36 21.70
N ILE A 10 -3.11 -5.43 21.71
CA ILE A 10 -3.20 -4.16 22.46
C ILE A 10 -4.06 -3.15 21.72
N ASN A 11 -3.97 -3.13 20.38
CA ASN A 11 -4.68 -2.18 19.54
C ASN A 11 -5.69 -2.90 18.63
N ILE A 12 -6.86 -2.29 18.43
CA ILE A 12 -7.85 -2.72 17.46
C ILE A 12 -7.94 -1.63 16.40
N PHE A 13 -7.68 -1.98 15.15
CA PHE A 13 -7.77 -1.08 14.02
C PHE A 13 -9.03 -1.37 13.21
N ASN A 14 -9.66 -0.32 12.70
CA ASN A 14 -10.76 -0.44 11.75
C ASN A 14 -10.17 -0.60 10.35
N VAL A 15 -10.48 -1.70 9.66
CA VAL A 15 -10.04 -1.92 8.28
C VAL A 15 -10.93 -1.10 7.36
N LEU A 16 -10.33 -0.11 6.70
CA LEU A 16 -10.99 0.75 5.73
C LEU A 16 -11.01 0.14 4.33
N SER A 17 -9.93 -0.56 3.96
CA SER A 17 -9.85 -1.31 2.70
C SER A 17 -8.76 -2.38 2.74
N GLU A 18 -8.93 -3.39 1.89
CA GLU A 18 -7.92 -4.41 1.61
C GLU A 18 -7.77 -4.59 0.09
N LYS A 19 -6.52 -4.76 -0.36
CA LYS A 19 -6.18 -4.95 -1.77
C LYS A 19 -5.11 -6.02 -1.93
N ASP A 20 -5.28 -6.85 -2.95
CA ASP A 20 -4.30 -7.87 -3.29
C ASP A 20 -3.02 -7.22 -3.82
N PHE A 21 -1.88 -7.64 -3.29
CA PHE A 21 -0.55 -7.07 -3.55
C PHE A 21 0.47 -8.13 -3.98
N GLY A 22 0.13 -9.41 -3.87
CA GLY A 22 0.97 -10.54 -4.28
C GLY A 22 0.15 -11.83 -4.42
N ILE A 23 0.83 -12.97 -4.65
CA ILE A 23 0.18 -14.28 -4.83
C ILE A 23 -0.63 -14.67 -3.58
N ASP A 24 -0.14 -14.32 -2.38
CA ASP A 24 -0.83 -14.58 -1.11
C ASP A 24 -0.70 -13.40 -0.11
N SER A 25 -0.53 -12.18 -0.61
CA SER A 25 -0.37 -11.00 0.24
C SER A 25 -1.40 -9.93 -0.05
N LYS A 26 -1.98 -9.38 1.02
CA LYS A 26 -2.88 -8.23 1.00
C LYS A 26 -2.22 -7.05 1.67
N LEU A 27 -2.45 -5.87 1.10
CA LEU A 27 -2.28 -4.60 1.78
C LEU A 27 -3.60 -4.19 2.41
N TYR A 28 -3.50 -3.60 3.59
CA TYR A 28 -4.62 -3.09 4.37
C TYR A 28 -4.40 -1.60 4.59
N LEU A 29 -5.46 -0.82 4.42
CA LEU A 29 -5.56 0.53 4.96
C LEU A 29 -6.41 0.45 6.23
N VAL A 30 -5.89 1.00 7.31
CA VAL A 30 -6.54 0.98 8.62
C VAL A 30 -6.64 2.36 9.23
N ASP A 31 -7.74 2.56 9.96
CA ASP A 31 -7.92 3.66 10.92
C ASP A 31 -7.59 3.13 12.32
N CYS A 32 -6.63 3.78 12.96
CA CYS A 32 -6.14 3.43 14.28
C CYS A 32 -6.77 4.27 15.40
N GLY A 33 -7.70 5.17 15.09
CA GLY A 33 -8.26 6.15 16.02
C GLY A 33 -7.44 7.43 16.12
N ASP A 34 -7.99 8.46 16.78
CA ASP A 34 -7.33 9.74 17.08
C ASP A 34 -6.66 10.42 15.86
N ASN A 35 -7.33 10.37 14.70
CA ASN A 35 -6.84 10.89 13.42
C ASN A 35 -5.49 10.25 12.98
N PHE A 36 -5.26 9.00 13.38
CA PHE A 36 -4.09 8.22 13.02
C PHE A 36 -4.47 7.06 12.09
N TYR A 37 -3.81 6.99 10.96
CA TYR A 37 -4.06 6.03 9.89
C TYR A 37 -2.76 5.31 9.55
N ALA A 38 -2.87 4.11 9.02
CA ALA A 38 -1.73 3.34 8.54
C ALA A 38 -2.11 2.46 7.37
N TYR A 39 -1.15 2.13 6.50
CA TYR A 39 -1.33 1.02 5.58
C TYR A 39 -0.11 0.10 5.53
N GLY A 40 -0.33 -1.17 5.26
CA GLY A 40 0.72 -2.18 5.22
C GLY A 40 0.15 -3.58 5.09
N THR A 41 1.03 -4.59 5.08
CA THR A 41 0.58 -5.97 5.20
C THR A 41 0.11 -6.26 6.63
N MET A 42 -0.59 -7.38 6.82
CA MET A 42 -0.94 -7.85 8.17
C MET A 42 0.28 -7.92 9.09
N LYS A 43 1.42 -8.41 8.57
CA LYS A 43 2.66 -8.55 9.33
C LYS A 43 3.20 -7.19 9.77
N ASP A 44 3.12 -6.17 8.92
CA ASP A 44 3.61 -4.82 9.25
C ASP A 44 2.75 -4.19 10.35
N LEU A 45 1.43 -4.34 10.24
CA LEU A 45 0.46 -3.80 11.21
C LEU A 45 0.46 -4.54 12.56
N GLN A 46 0.95 -5.78 12.59
CA GLN A 46 1.09 -6.59 13.80
C GLN A 46 2.51 -6.61 14.36
N SER A 47 3.46 -5.92 13.75
CA SER A 47 4.86 -5.87 14.19
C SER A 47 5.05 -4.98 15.42
N LEU A 48 6.04 -5.31 16.26
CA LEU A 48 6.51 -4.46 17.37
C LEU A 48 6.97 -3.08 16.87
N PHE A 49 7.59 -3.03 15.69
CA PHE A 49 8.07 -1.80 15.06
C PHE A 49 7.00 -1.09 14.24
N PHE A 50 5.80 -1.69 14.14
CA PHE A 50 4.69 -1.26 13.30
C PHE A 50 5.10 -1.02 11.82
N VAL A 51 4.30 -0.27 11.07
CA VAL A 51 4.65 0.12 9.69
C VAL A 51 5.74 1.22 9.67
N PRO A 52 6.51 1.35 8.58
CA PRO A 52 7.38 2.49 8.34
C PRO A 52 6.71 3.85 8.61
N VAL A 53 7.48 4.83 9.12
CA VAL A 53 6.96 6.16 9.53
C VAL A 53 6.26 6.92 8.40
N ASN A 54 6.62 6.65 7.14
CA ASN A 54 5.97 7.24 5.97
C ASN A 54 4.64 6.57 5.62
N GLN A 55 4.36 5.37 6.13
CA GLN A 55 3.14 4.59 5.90
C GLN A 55 2.10 4.72 7.03
N CYS A 56 2.37 5.54 8.05
CA CYS A 56 1.43 5.89 9.10
C CYS A 56 1.46 7.38 9.47
N GLY A 57 0.42 7.85 10.16
CA GLY A 57 0.32 9.22 10.64
C GLY A 57 -1.06 9.81 10.41
N THR A 58 -1.12 11.13 10.22
CA THR A 58 -2.39 11.80 9.92
C THR A 58 -2.97 11.33 8.59
N LYS A 59 -4.29 11.45 8.43
CA LYS A 59 -5.00 11.17 7.17
C LYS A 59 -4.29 11.79 5.96
N GLU A 60 -3.91 13.06 6.09
CA GLU A 60 -3.21 13.83 5.06
C GLU A 60 -1.81 13.28 4.75
N LYS A 61 -1.01 12.92 5.76
CA LYS A 61 0.33 12.36 5.54
C LYS A 61 0.26 11.04 4.79
N VAL A 62 -0.66 10.16 5.19
CA VAL A 62 -0.85 8.86 4.53
C VAL A 62 -1.37 9.03 3.11
N LEU A 63 -2.31 9.96 2.88
CA LEU A 63 -2.81 10.32 1.54
C LEU A 63 -1.67 10.82 0.63
N ASN A 64 -0.88 11.78 1.12
CA ASN A 64 0.24 12.35 0.36
C ASN A 64 1.29 11.28 0.02
N HIS A 65 1.57 10.37 0.96
CA HIS A 65 2.47 9.27 0.69
C HIS A 65 1.91 8.29 -0.35
N CYS A 66 0.63 7.90 -0.25
CA CYS A 66 -0.03 7.06 -1.25
C CYS A 66 0.06 7.66 -2.66
N ASN A 67 -0.23 8.96 -2.79
CA ASN A 67 -0.13 9.67 -4.07
C ASN A 67 1.30 9.72 -4.62
N SER A 68 2.27 9.98 -3.74
CA SER A 68 3.69 10.03 -4.13
C SER A 68 4.19 8.69 -4.66
N ILE A 69 3.87 7.59 -3.97
CA ILE A 69 4.29 6.25 -4.41
C ILE A 69 3.51 5.80 -5.64
N ALA A 70 2.21 6.10 -5.73
CA ALA A 70 1.42 5.82 -6.94
C ALA A 70 2.04 6.50 -8.18
N GLU A 71 2.49 7.75 -8.06
CA GLU A 71 3.16 8.45 -9.15
C GLU A 71 4.51 7.81 -9.52
N LEU A 72 5.27 7.33 -8.53
CA LEU A 72 6.49 6.56 -8.77
C LEU A 72 6.19 5.25 -9.53
N CYS A 73 5.15 4.51 -9.14
CA CYS A 73 4.73 3.28 -9.83
C CYS A 73 4.38 3.57 -11.30
N ARG A 74 3.65 4.65 -11.60
CA ARG A 74 3.34 5.05 -12.99
C ARG A 74 4.61 5.29 -13.79
N LYS A 75 5.60 6.00 -13.22
CA LYS A 75 6.89 6.26 -13.87
C LYS A 75 7.67 4.97 -14.12
N ASN A 76 7.69 4.06 -13.14
CA ASN A 76 8.37 2.76 -13.26
C ASN A 76 7.71 1.89 -14.32
N ILE A 77 6.39 1.78 -14.36
CA ILE A 77 5.65 1.05 -15.40
C ILE A 77 6.01 1.59 -16.79
N GLN A 78 6.00 2.91 -16.98
CA GLN A 78 6.39 3.51 -18.26
C GLN A 78 7.83 3.19 -18.64
N LYS A 79 8.77 3.25 -17.68
CA LYS A 79 10.17 2.89 -17.89
C LYS A 79 10.31 1.42 -18.30
N TYR A 80 9.70 0.51 -17.54
CA TYR A 80 9.82 -0.93 -17.77
C TYR A 80 9.15 -1.36 -19.07
N ASN A 81 8.04 -0.74 -19.46
CA ASN A 81 7.42 -0.99 -20.77
C ASN A 81 8.37 -0.63 -21.93
N LYS A 82 9.10 0.49 -21.83
CA LYS A 82 10.12 0.86 -22.84
C LYS A 82 11.24 -0.18 -22.91
N GLU A 83 11.72 -0.64 -21.75
CA GLU A 83 12.77 -1.67 -21.66
C GLU A 83 12.30 -3.06 -22.12
N LEU A 84 11.02 -3.40 -21.91
CA LEU A 84 10.45 -4.65 -22.37
C LEU A 84 10.39 -4.71 -23.90
N ILE A 85 10.06 -3.58 -24.55
CA ILE A 85 10.05 -3.46 -26.01
C ILE A 85 11.48 -3.60 -26.57
N SER A 86 12.48 -3.04 -25.90
CA SER A 86 13.88 -3.05 -26.37
C SER A 86 14.60 -4.38 -26.14
N ASN A 87 14.38 -5.03 -24.99
CA ASN A 87 15.23 -6.15 -24.52
C ASN A 87 14.46 -7.45 -24.22
N LYS A 88 13.13 -7.47 -24.36
CA LYS A 88 12.22 -8.64 -24.28
C LYS A 88 12.49 -9.64 -23.14
N THR A 89 12.94 -9.18 -21.97
CA THR A 89 13.16 -10.08 -20.83
C THR A 89 11.87 -10.32 -20.06
N LYS A 90 11.63 -11.58 -19.62
CA LYS A 90 10.49 -11.93 -18.77
C LYS A 90 10.49 -11.18 -17.42
N GLY A 91 11.67 -10.77 -16.95
CA GLY A 91 11.83 -10.03 -15.70
C GLY A 91 11.14 -8.67 -15.70
N TRP A 92 11.18 -7.93 -16.83
CA TRP A 92 10.48 -6.64 -16.93
C TRP A 92 8.96 -6.80 -16.81
N GLY A 93 8.39 -7.87 -17.38
CA GLY A 93 6.97 -8.18 -17.26
C GLY A 93 6.52 -8.37 -15.80
N LEU A 94 7.32 -9.10 -15.01
CA LEU A 94 7.05 -9.30 -13.58
C LEU A 94 7.12 -8.00 -12.78
N LEU A 95 8.09 -7.13 -13.09
CA LEU A 95 8.21 -5.82 -12.45
C LEU A 95 7.02 -4.91 -12.79
N ILE A 96 6.57 -4.91 -14.05
CA ILE A 96 5.37 -4.15 -14.46
C ILE A 96 4.13 -4.64 -13.70
N GLU A 97 3.94 -5.95 -13.59
CA GLU A 97 2.81 -6.52 -12.86
C GLU A 97 2.83 -6.12 -11.38
N HIS A 98 3.99 -6.19 -10.75
CA HIS A 98 4.18 -5.75 -9.36
C HIS A 98 3.83 -4.27 -9.18
N GLU A 99 4.38 -3.39 -10.02
CA GLU A 99 4.10 -1.95 -9.97
C GLU A 99 2.63 -1.64 -10.22
N GLN A 100 1.95 -2.39 -11.11
CA GLN A 100 0.53 -2.20 -11.38
C GLN A 100 -0.34 -2.59 -10.18
N LYS A 101 0.00 -3.68 -9.49
CA LYS A 101 -0.68 -4.08 -8.24
C LYS A 101 -0.49 -3.02 -7.16
N GLN A 102 0.73 -2.52 -6.99
CA GLN A 102 1.03 -1.46 -6.04
C GLN A 102 0.26 -0.17 -6.35
N LEU A 103 0.27 0.27 -7.61
CA LEU A 103 -0.46 1.43 -8.09
C LEU A 103 -1.96 1.31 -7.81
N ASN A 104 -2.55 0.15 -8.10
CA ASN A 104 -3.97 -0.11 -7.88
C ASN A 104 -4.34 -0.02 -6.40
N ALA A 105 -3.52 -0.60 -5.52
CA ALA A 105 -3.74 -0.56 -4.08
C ALA A 105 -3.65 0.87 -3.53
N LEU A 106 -2.57 1.58 -3.84
CA LEU A 106 -2.32 2.94 -3.34
C LEU A 106 -3.34 3.95 -3.86
N THR A 107 -3.76 3.84 -5.12
CA THR A 107 -4.81 4.70 -5.68
C THR A 107 -6.15 4.47 -4.98
N ASN A 108 -6.47 3.22 -4.66
CA ASN A 108 -7.68 2.93 -3.89
C ASN A 108 -7.62 3.51 -2.48
N PHE A 109 -6.48 3.39 -1.79
CA PHE A 109 -6.31 3.94 -0.45
C PHE A 109 -6.39 5.47 -0.45
N ALA A 110 -5.76 6.13 -1.42
CA ALA A 110 -5.86 7.58 -1.58
C ALA A 110 -7.31 8.04 -1.74
N ASN A 111 -8.10 7.37 -2.59
CA ASN A 111 -9.51 7.72 -2.79
C ASN A 111 -10.35 7.59 -1.51
N ILE A 112 -10.08 6.55 -0.71
CA ILE A 112 -10.76 6.36 0.59
C ILE A 112 -10.36 7.45 1.57
N LEU A 113 -9.09 7.85 1.60
CA LEU A 113 -8.61 8.89 2.52
C LEU A 113 -9.08 10.30 2.15
N ILE A 114 -9.56 10.50 0.91
CA ILE A 114 -10.22 11.76 0.51
C ILE A 114 -11.67 11.81 1.00
N THR A 115 -12.33 10.65 1.13
CA THR A 115 -13.74 10.53 1.57
C THR A 115 -13.86 10.73 3.07
#